data_AF-A0A2V6V669-F1
#
_entry.id   AF-A0A2V6V669-F1
#
_cell.length_a   1.000
_cell.length_b   1.000
_cell.length_c   1.000
_cell.angle_alpha   90.00
_cell.angle_beta   90.00
_cell.angle_gamma   90.00
#
_symmetry.space_group_name_H-M   'P 1'
#
loop_
_entity.id
_entity.type
_entity.pdbx_description
1 polymer ?
#
loop_
_entity_poly.entity_id
_entity_poly.type
_entity_poly.pdbx_seq_one_letter_code
_entity_poly.pdbx_strand_id
1 'polypeptide(L)'
;MAVMAKAPGFADVKSRLQPPLTAGEARALATAFLLDRLDGVVALSGVVPLLAFTPPAAAPVLRALAPAGVGLLAQRGDGLGERLTCLFDDLLAEHRAALALDADSQLSLNQRSLSGIRVVTDADGVLETTLARARALGLRVHLLPRWFDVDTEADLKKLCDEIAVSGGPRRTAALAPTLAARLARAVVE
;
A
#
# COMPACT_ATOMS: atom_id res chain seq x y z
N MET A 1 11.59 -5.55 -3.21
CA MET A 1 10.39 -4.71 -3.42
C MET A 1 9.68 -4.61 -2.09
N ALA A 2 9.51 -3.40 -1.57
CA ALA A 2 8.87 -3.16 -0.29
C ALA A 2 7.47 -2.58 -0.49
N VAL A 3 6.49 -3.17 0.18
CA VAL A 3 5.15 -2.58 0.38
C VAL A 3 5.20 -1.86 1.72
N MET A 4 5.01 -0.55 1.71
CA MET A 4 4.94 0.27 2.91
C MET A 4 3.50 0.31 3.43
N ALA A 5 3.32 0.12 4.73
CA ALA A 5 2.00 0.18 5.35
C ALA A 5 2.05 0.65 6.80
N LYS A 6 0.98 1.32 7.24
CA LYS A 6 0.63 1.35 8.66
C LYS A 6 -0.11 0.05 8.99
N ALA A 7 0.30 -0.63 10.05
CA ALA A 7 -0.26 -1.94 10.40
C ALA A 7 -1.76 -1.82 10.75
N PRO A 8 -2.65 -2.56 10.06
CA PRO A 8 -4.08 -2.48 10.32
C PRO A 8 -4.42 -2.84 11.79
N GLY A 9 -5.11 -1.93 12.48
CA GLY A 9 -5.51 -2.10 13.88
C GLY A 9 -4.48 -1.65 14.93
N PHE A 10 -3.35 -1.07 14.50
CA PHE A 10 -2.38 -0.42 15.38
C PHE A 10 -2.39 1.11 15.26
N ALA A 11 -3.14 1.62 14.28
CA ALA A 11 -3.43 3.03 14.08
C ALA A 11 -4.81 3.14 13.43
N ASP A 12 -5.44 4.31 13.56
CA ASP A 12 -6.61 4.63 12.77
C ASP A 12 -6.23 4.63 11.29
N VAL A 13 -6.95 3.81 10.53
CA VAL A 13 -6.78 3.65 9.09
C VAL A 13 -8.05 4.13 8.41
N LYS A 14 -7.88 4.73 7.22
CA LYS A 14 -8.99 5.22 6.41
C LYS A 14 -9.98 6.07 7.21
N SER A 15 -9.47 6.97 8.05
CA SER A 15 -10.29 7.86 8.89
C SER A 15 -11.25 8.72 8.08
N ARG A 16 -10.86 9.09 6.86
CA ARG A 16 -11.70 9.83 5.89
C ARG A 16 -12.88 9.02 5.34
N LEU A 17 -12.91 7.70 5.56
CA LEU A 17 -14.05 6.82 5.23
C LEU A 17 -14.96 6.57 6.45
N GLN A 18 -14.70 7.21 7.59
CA GLN A 18 -15.44 7.03 8.83
C GLN A 18 -16.03 8.36 9.30
N PRO A 19 -17.37 8.56 9.25
CA PRO A 19 -18.39 7.76 8.56
C PRO A 19 -18.24 7.77 7.02
N PRO A 20 -18.88 6.84 6.27
CA PRO A 20 -19.93 5.91 6.70
C PRO A 20 -19.46 4.52 7.17
N LEU A 21 -18.17 4.19 7.03
CA LEU A 21 -17.65 2.93 7.55
C LEU A 21 -17.50 2.99 9.08
N THR A 22 -17.76 1.85 9.72
CA THR A 22 -17.30 1.63 11.09
C THR A 22 -15.78 1.43 11.13
N ALA A 23 -15.16 1.65 12.30
CA ALA A 23 -13.73 1.38 12.49
C ALA A 23 -13.35 -0.08 12.14
N GLY A 24 -14.25 -1.03 12.41
CA GLY A 24 -14.07 -2.43 12.04
C GLY A 24 -14.05 -2.66 10.53
N GLU A 25 -14.97 -2.03 9.79
CA GLU A 25 -15.05 -2.11 8.33
C GLU A 25 -13.86 -1.41 7.66
N ALA A 26 -13.48 -0.23 8.12
CA ALA A 26 -12.30 0.48 7.64
C ALA A 26 -11.01 -0.34 7.85
N ARG A 27 -10.88 -1.00 9.02
CA ARG A 27 -9.78 -1.92 9.29
C ARG A 27 -9.80 -3.15 8.38
N ALA A 28 -10.97 -3.73 8.15
CA ALA A 28 -11.12 -4.88 7.26
C ALA A 28 -10.71 -4.51 5.82
N LEU A 29 -11.14 -3.34 5.34
CA LEU A 29 -10.77 -2.82 4.03
C LEU A 29 -9.26 -2.60 3.91
N ALA A 30 -8.63 -1.89 4.86
CA ALA A 30 -7.19 -1.66 4.86
C ALA A 30 -6.39 -2.98 4.94
N THR A 31 -6.90 -3.97 5.68
CA THR A 31 -6.31 -5.32 5.75
C THR A 31 -6.42 -6.05 4.41
N ALA A 32 -7.57 -5.97 3.74
CA ALA A 32 -7.76 -6.56 2.42
C ALA A 32 -6.82 -5.95 1.38
N PHE A 33 -6.70 -4.62 1.36
CA PHE A 33 -5.77 -3.90 0.48
C PHE A 33 -4.34 -4.35 0.67
N LEU A 34 -3.86 -4.37 1.91
CA LEU A 34 -2.51 -4.81 2.24
C LEU A 34 -2.26 -6.25 1.77
N LEU A 35 -3.16 -7.18 2.10
CA LEU A 35 -2.97 -8.59 1.79
C LEU A 35 -3.04 -8.87 0.28
N ASP A 36 -3.98 -8.24 -0.42
CA ASP A 36 -4.09 -8.37 -1.87
C ASP A 36 -2.86 -7.78 -2.58
N ARG A 37 -2.32 -6.67 -2.06
CA ARG A 37 -1.07 -6.09 -2.55
C ARG A 37 0.11 -7.04 -2.33
N LEU A 38 0.24 -7.62 -1.16
CA LEU A 38 1.31 -8.58 -0.85
C LEU A 38 1.22 -9.84 -1.71
N ASP A 39 0.02 -10.39 -1.92
CA ASP A 39 -0.19 -11.53 -2.81
C ASP A 39 0.25 -11.20 -4.25
N GLY A 40 -0.09 -9.99 -4.73
CA GLY A 40 0.34 -9.51 -6.04
C GLY A 40 1.86 -9.38 -6.17
N VAL A 41 2.56 -8.94 -5.12
CA VAL A 41 4.03 -8.85 -5.12
C VAL A 41 4.68 -10.23 -5.04
N VAL A 42 4.14 -11.15 -4.23
CA VAL A 42 4.64 -12.53 -4.12
C VAL A 42 4.52 -13.29 -5.45
N ALA A 43 3.50 -12.97 -6.26
CA ALA A 43 3.32 -13.58 -7.58
C ALA A 43 4.38 -13.13 -8.62
N LEU A 44 5.20 -12.12 -8.31
CA LEU A 44 6.24 -11.63 -9.21
C LEU A 44 7.52 -12.47 -9.09
N SER A 45 8.11 -12.82 -10.23
CA SER A 45 9.42 -13.47 -10.27
C SER A 45 10.55 -12.44 -10.19
N GLY A 46 11.67 -12.82 -9.57
CA GLY A 46 12.89 -12.00 -9.53
C GLY A 46 12.86 -10.83 -8.54
N VAL A 47 11.91 -10.82 -7.60
CA VAL A 47 11.83 -9.81 -6.54
C VAL A 47 11.86 -10.47 -5.17
N VAL A 48 12.47 -9.79 -4.20
CA VAL A 48 12.38 -10.14 -2.78
C VAL A 48 11.24 -9.31 -2.18
N PRO A 49 10.07 -9.91 -1.85
CA PRO A 49 8.94 -9.19 -1.30
C PRO A 49 9.17 -8.85 0.18
N LEU A 50 8.98 -7.58 0.53
CA LEU A 50 9.11 -7.07 1.89
C LEU A 50 7.86 -6.27 2.26
N LEU A 51 7.41 -6.41 3.49
CA LEU A 51 6.46 -5.51 4.13
C LEU A 51 7.23 -4.57 5.05
N ALA A 52 7.33 -3.31 4.65
CA ALA A 52 7.86 -2.24 5.47
C ALA A 52 6.74 -1.63 6.32
N PHE A 53 6.76 -1.75 7.64
CA PHE A 53 5.60 -1.45 8.48
C PHE A 53 5.87 -0.51 9.66
N THR A 54 4.81 0.11 10.16
CA THR A 54 4.79 0.87 11.41
C THR A 54 3.48 0.59 12.18
N PRO A 55 3.47 0.56 13.52
CA PRO A 55 4.62 0.68 14.42
C PRO A 55 5.42 -0.65 14.52
N PRO A 56 6.68 -0.62 15.02
CA PRO A 56 7.49 -1.83 15.21
C PRO A 56 6.81 -2.90 16.08
N ALA A 57 5.97 -2.49 17.04
CA ALA A 57 5.19 -3.38 17.89
C ALA A 57 4.20 -4.28 17.12
N ALA A 58 3.85 -3.93 15.88
CA ALA A 58 2.95 -4.73 15.05
C ALA A 58 3.62 -5.99 14.45
N ALA A 59 4.93 -6.15 14.61
CA ALA A 59 5.69 -7.24 13.99
C ALA A 59 5.11 -8.65 14.25
N PRO A 60 4.69 -9.03 15.48
CA PRO A 60 4.13 -10.36 15.73
C PRO A 60 2.83 -10.61 14.96
N VAL A 61 1.94 -9.61 14.93
CA VAL A 61 0.65 -9.70 14.23
C VAL A 61 0.87 -9.76 12.72
N LEU A 62 1.74 -8.90 12.18
CA LEU A 62 2.03 -8.89 10.75
C LEU A 62 2.75 -10.16 10.30
N ARG A 63 3.55 -10.79 11.15
CA ARG A 63 4.19 -12.08 10.84
C ARG A 63 3.17 -13.21 10.71
N ALA A 64 2.10 -13.17 11.50
CA ALA A 64 1.00 -14.13 11.38
C ALA A 64 0.09 -13.84 10.17
N LEU A 65 0.04 -12.58 9.74
CA LEU A 65 -0.86 -12.11 8.68
C LEU A 65 -0.22 -12.18 7.28
N ALA A 66 1.06 -11.87 7.15
CA ALA A 66 1.74 -11.73 5.88
C ALA A 66 1.83 -13.09 5.14
N PRO A 67 1.67 -13.11 3.81
CA PRO A 67 1.87 -14.31 3.02
C PRO A 67 3.27 -14.90 3.19
N ALA A 68 3.39 -16.22 3.01
CA ALA A 68 4.68 -16.88 3.04
C ALA A 68 5.64 -16.28 2.00
N GLY A 69 6.91 -16.13 2.38
CA GLY A 69 7.94 -15.53 1.53
C GLY A 69 8.07 -14.01 1.66
N VAL A 70 7.14 -13.32 2.32
CA VAL A 70 7.25 -11.88 2.60
C VAL A 70 8.12 -11.64 3.83
N GLY A 71 9.24 -10.95 3.67
CA GLY A 71 10.05 -10.48 4.79
C GLY A 71 9.43 -9.25 5.47
N LEU A 72 9.74 -9.02 6.74
CA LEU A 72 9.22 -7.89 7.51
C LEU A 72 10.34 -6.91 7.84
N LEU A 73 10.10 -5.62 7.62
CA LEU A 73 11.03 -4.55 7.95
C LEU A 73 10.30 -3.44 8.72
N ALA A 74 10.72 -3.14 9.95
CA ALA A 74 10.14 -2.03 10.69
C ALA A 74 10.65 -0.69 10.12
N GLN A 75 9.73 0.22 9.78
CA GLN A 75 10.09 1.55 9.28
C GLN A 75 10.74 2.38 10.40
N ARG A 76 11.82 3.09 10.06
CA ARG A 76 12.58 3.97 10.97
C ARG A 76 12.44 5.44 10.56
N GLY A 77 12.33 6.34 11.52
CA GLY A 77 12.19 7.78 11.28
C GLY A 77 10.82 8.34 11.66
N ASP A 78 10.80 9.65 11.91
CA ASP A 78 9.67 10.36 12.49
C ASP A 78 8.62 10.73 11.43
N GLY A 79 9.09 11.01 10.21
CA GLY A 79 8.25 11.35 9.06
C GLY A 79 8.39 10.37 7.89
N LEU A 80 7.46 10.46 6.93
CA LEU A 80 7.47 9.59 5.75
C LEU A 80 8.76 9.71 4.93
N GLY A 81 9.31 10.92 4.75
CA GLY A 81 10.55 11.12 3.98
C GLY A 81 11.78 10.47 4.63
N GLU A 82 11.86 10.51 5.95
CA GLU A 82 12.93 9.82 6.70
C GLU A 82 12.76 8.30 6.63
N ARG A 83 11.52 7.81 6.73
CA ARG A 83 11.19 6.38 6.58
C ARG A 83 11.52 5.85 5.21
N LEU A 84 11.20 6.59 4.16
CA LEU A 84 11.60 6.26 2.79
C LEU A 84 13.12 6.24 2.65
N THR A 85 13.82 7.23 3.23
CA THR A 85 15.29 7.28 3.18
C THR A 85 15.90 6.04 3.83
N CYS A 86 15.54 5.76 5.10
CA CYS A 86 16.06 4.59 5.82
C CYS A 86 15.71 3.29 5.09
N LEU A 87 14.49 3.18 4.55
CA LEU A 87 14.07 2.03 3.75
C LEU A 87 14.96 1.85 2.52
N PHE A 88 15.21 2.91 1.75
CA PHE A 88 16.04 2.79 0.55
C PHE A 88 17.49 2.48 0.88
N ASP A 89 18.04 3.03 1.97
CA ASP A 89 19.39 2.71 2.42
C ASP A 89 19.51 1.22 2.76
N ASP A 90 18.56 0.66 3.52
CA ASP A 90 18.52 -0.76 3.88
C ASP A 90 18.38 -1.64 2.62
N LEU A 91 17.46 -1.30 1.71
CA LEU A 91 17.22 -2.08 0.50
C LEU A 91 18.40 -2.04 -0.49
N LEU A 92 19.07 -0.90 -0.64
CA LEU A 92 20.16 -0.73 -1.61
C LEU A 92 21.51 -1.23 -1.08
N ALA A 93 21.66 -1.39 0.24
CA ALA A 93 22.80 -2.07 0.83
C ALA A 93 22.85 -3.56 0.44
N GLU A 94 21.69 -4.21 0.33
CA GLU A 94 21.56 -5.65 0.08
C GLU A 94 21.15 -6.00 -1.35
N HIS A 95 20.61 -5.04 -2.11
CA HIS A 95 20.03 -5.30 -3.43
C HIS A 95 20.48 -4.30 -4.49
N ARG A 96 20.60 -4.79 -5.73
CA ARG A 96 20.96 -3.94 -6.88
C ARG A 96 19.89 -2.91 -7.22
N ALA A 97 18.64 -3.14 -6.82
CA ALA A 97 17.51 -2.27 -7.09
C ALA A 97 16.48 -2.34 -5.97
N ALA A 98 15.86 -1.20 -5.68
CA ALA A 98 14.81 -1.06 -4.69
C ALA A 98 13.56 -0.45 -5.33
N LEU A 99 12.41 -0.88 -4.84
CA LEU A 99 11.09 -0.40 -5.22
C LEU A 99 10.26 -0.29 -3.94
N ALA A 100 9.65 0.86 -3.69
CA ALA A 100 8.71 1.07 -2.59
C ALA A 100 7.31 1.32 -3.18
N LEU A 101 6.30 0.63 -2.64
CA LEU A 101 4.90 0.75 -3.04
C LEU A 101 4.06 1.04 -1.80
N ASP A 102 3.06 1.88 -1.91
CA ASP A 102 2.07 2.02 -0.85
C ASP A 102 1.04 0.87 -0.87
N ALA A 103 0.56 0.48 0.31
CA ALA A 103 -0.40 -0.60 0.47
C ALA A 103 -1.81 -0.26 -0.03
N ASP A 104 -2.18 1.03 -0.08
CA ASP A 104 -3.55 1.44 -0.45
C ASP A 104 -3.75 1.56 -1.96
N SER A 105 -2.65 1.64 -2.72
CA SER A 105 -2.72 1.69 -4.18
C SER A 105 -3.15 0.33 -4.76
N GLN A 106 -4.26 0.30 -5.51
CA GLN A 106 -4.81 -0.91 -6.13
C GLN A 106 -4.30 -1.17 -7.56
N LEU A 107 -3.07 -0.73 -7.86
CA LEU A 107 -2.46 -0.96 -9.17
C LEU A 107 -2.28 -2.47 -9.42
N SER A 108 -2.88 -2.98 -10.50
CA SER A 108 -2.59 -4.30 -11.03
C SER A 108 -1.12 -4.40 -11.44
N LEU A 109 -0.31 -5.09 -10.65
CA LEU A 109 1.09 -5.35 -10.98
C LEU A 109 1.16 -6.50 -11.97
N ASN A 110 1.66 -6.23 -13.17
CA ASN A 110 2.07 -7.28 -14.10
C ASN A 110 3.57 -7.13 -14.41
N GLN A 111 4.22 -8.22 -14.82
CA GLN A 111 5.68 -8.22 -15.06
C GLN A 111 6.11 -7.22 -16.14
N ARG A 112 5.22 -6.86 -17.08
CA ARG A 112 5.52 -5.87 -18.14
C ARG A 112 5.65 -4.44 -17.58
N SER A 113 4.94 -4.12 -16.50
CA SER A 113 5.07 -2.83 -15.80
C SER A 113 6.37 -2.67 -15.01
N LEU A 114 7.13 -3.75 -14.81
CA LEU A 114 8.33 -3.76 -13.95
C LEU A 114 9.65 -3.81 -14.72
N SER A 115 9.62 -3.97 -16.05
CA SER A 115 10.82 -3.90 -16.87
C SER A 115 11.34 -2.45 -16.93
N GLY A 116 12.23 -2.11 -16.00
CA GLY A 116 13.02 -0.87 -16.03
C GLY A 116 12.64 0.23 -15.04
N ILE A 117 11.73 0.01 -14.09
CA ILE A 117 11.14 1.10 -13.30
C ILE A 117 11.35 0.92 -11.78
N ARG A 118 11.80 2.00 -11.13
CA ARG A 118 11.96 2.17 -9.67
C ARG A 118 11.07 3.32 -9.20
N VAL A 119 10.12 3.03 -8.33
CA VAL A 119 8.98 3.90 -7.98
C VAL A 119 9.14 4.49 -6.59
N VAL A 120 8.78 5.77 -6.49
CA VAL A 120 8.49 6.51 -5.26
C VAL A 120 7.05 7.01 -5.44
N THR A 121 6.13 6.64 -4.55
CA THR A 121 4.78 7.23 -4.51
C THR A 121 4.74 8.36 -3.48
N ASP A 122 3.96 9.39 -3.79
CA ASP A 122 3.87 10.64 -3.03
C ASP A 122 2.70 10.57 -2.05
N ALA A 123 3.00 10.60 -0.76
CA ALA A 123 2.06 11.14 0.22
C ALA A 123 2.68 12.41 0.80
N ASP A 124 1.94 13.52 0.70
CA ASP A 124 2.18 14.78 1.40
C ASP A 124 3.48 15.55 1.06
N GLY A 125 3.80 15.74 -0.22
CA GLY A 125 4.88 16.66 -0.65
C GLY A 125 6.30 16.13 -0.41
N VAL A 126 6.40 14.85 -0.02
CA VAL A 126 7.65 14.13 0.25
C VAL A 126 8.36 13.73 -1.05
N LEU A 127 7.66 13.77 -2.18
CA LEU A 127 8.19 13.38 -3.49
C LEU A 127 9.44 14.15 -3.88
N GLU A 128 9.41 15.49 -3.83
CA GLU A 128 10.53 16.32 -4.27
C GLU A 128 11.77 16.13 -3.39
N THR A 129 11.60 16.04 -2.07
CA THR A 129 12.70 15.75 -1.14
C THR A 129 13.28 14.35 -1.39
N THR A 130 12.43 13.36 -1.65
CA THR A 130 12.86 11.99 -1.95
C THR A 130 13.59 11.91 -3.29
N LEU A 131 13.10 12.63 -4.31
CA LEU A 131 13.74 12.73 -5.62
C LEU A 131 15.10 13.43 -5.54
N ALA A 132 15.20 14.54 -4.80
CA ALA A 132 16.46 15.26 -4.62
C ALA A 132 17.53 14.38 -3.94
N ARG A 133 17.14 13.64 -2.88
CA ARG A 133 18.03 12.70 -2.21
C ARG A 133 18.43 11.52 -3.11
N ALA A 134 17.46 10.92 -3.81
CA ALA A 134 17.75 9.83 -4.72
C ALA A 134 18.71 10.24 -5.84
N ARG A 135 18.56 11.46 -6.38
CA ARG A 135 19.51 12.05 -7.34
C ARG A 135 20.89 12.26 -6.73
N ALA A 136 20.98 12.76 -5.50
CA ALA A 136 22.25 12.95 -4.79
C ALA A 136 23.00 11.62 -4.55
N LEU A 137 22.26 10.52 -4.37
CA LEU A 137 22.81 9.15 -4.26
C LEU A 137 23.13 8.51 -5.63
N GLY A 138 23.00 9.24 -6.74
CA GLY A 138 23.23 8.72 -8.09
C GLY A 138 22.20 7.69 -8.55
N LEU A 139 21.02 7.64 -7.92
CA LEU A 139 19.98 6.68 -8.26
C LEU A 139 19.17 7.16 -9.48
N ARG A 140 18.89 6.23 -10.40
CA ARG A 140 17.89 6.45 -11.45
C ARG A 140 16.49 6.31 -10.87
N VAL A 141 15.69 7.36 -10.96
CA VAL A 141 14.30 7.39 -10.46
C VAL A 141 13.33 7.49 -11.61
N HIS A 142 12.26 6.69 -11.57
CA HIS A 142 11.16 6.72 -12.53
C HIS A 142 9.84 6.88 -11.79
N LEU A 143 9.18 8.02 -11.98
CA LEU A 143 7.85 8.24 -11.43
C LEU A 143 6.83 7.45 -12.25
N LEU A 144 6.04 6.62 -11.57
CA LEU A 144 4.86 6.02 -12.19
C LEU A 144 3.73 7.06 -12.29
N PRO A 145 2.78 6.86 -13.22
CA PRO A 145 1.51 7.58 -13.18
C PRO A 145 0.93 7.53 -11.77
N ARG A 146 0.50 8.68 -11.25
CA ARG A 146 -0.23 8.73 -9.98
C ARG A 146 -1.47 7.87 -10.12
N TRP A 147 -1.67 6.98 -9.15
CA TRP A 147 -2.92 6.27 -8.99
C TRP A 147 -3.68 6.90 -7.82
N PHE A 148 -5.00 6.83 -7.85
CA PHE A 148 -5.83 7.41 -6.79
C PHE A 148 -5.87 6.45 -5.60
N ASP A 149 -5.60 6.99 -4.41
CA ASP A 149 -5.80 6.26 -3.17
C ASP A 149 -7.29 6.26 -2.82
N VAL A 150 -7.79 5.14 -2.30
CA VAL A 150 -9.19 5.04 -1.88
C VAL A 150 -9.34 5.64 -0.49
N ASP A 151 -9.58 6.95 -0.45
CA ASP A 151 -9.59 7.74 0.78
C ASP A 151 -10.91 8.45 1.04
N THR A 152 -11.74 8.65 0.01
CA THR A 152 -13.07 9.27 0.16
C THR A 152 -14.20 8.28 -0.13
N GLU A 153 -15.40 8.61 0.32
CA GLU A 153 -16.60 7.86 -0.01
C GLU A 153 -16.80 7.72 -1.53
N ALA A 154 -16.50 8.77 -2.30
CA ALA A 154 -16.58 8.73 -3.76
C ALA A 154 -15.58 7.73 -4.36
N ASP A 155 -14.35 7.68 -3.83
CA ASP A 155 -13.34 6.70 -4.27
C ASP A 155 -13.77 5.28 -3.91
N LEU A 156 -14.34 5.08 -2.72
CA LEU A 156 -14.81 3.78 -2.27
C LEU A 156 -15.98 3.29 -3.13
N LYS A 157 -16.90 4.20 -3.48
CA LYS A 157 -18.00 3.88 -4.38
C LYS A 157 -17.47 3.47 -5.75
N LYS A 158 -16.55 4.25 -6.32
CA LYS A 158 -15.92 3.97 -7.61
C LYS A 158 -15.23 2.61 -7.60
N LEU A 159 -14.48 2.28 -6.55
CA LEU A 159 -13.85 0.97 -6.40
C LEU A 159 -14.90 -0.15 -6.39
N CYS A 160 -15.99 0.00 -5.65
CA CYS A 160 -17.05 -1.01 -5.60
C CYS A 160 -17.71 -1.23 -6.97
N ASP A 161 -17.99 -0.14 -7.70
CA ASP A 161 -18.56 -0.19 -9.05
C ASP A 161 -17.60 -0.89 -10.03
N GLU A 162 -16.29 -0.56 -9.99
CA GLU A 162 -15.26 -1.21 -10.81
C GLU A 162 -15.14 -2.70 -10.54
N ILE A 163 -15.17 -3.10 -9.26
CA ILE A 163 -15.13 -4.50 -8.84
C ILE A 163 -16.36 -5.27 -9.32
N ALA A 164 -17.53 -4.65 -9.26
CA ALA A 164 -18.77 -5.28 -9.73
C ALA A 164 -18.74 -5.56 -11.24
N VAL A 165 -18.06 -4.71 -12.02
CA VAL A 165 -17.95 -4.85 -13.48
C VAL A 165 -16.85 -5.82 -13.90
N SER A 166 -15.66 -5.68 -13.32
CA SER A 166 -14.43 -6.31 -13.81
C SER A 166 -13.84 -7.35 -12.87
N GLY A 167 -14.48 -7.58 -11.72
CA GLY A 167 -13.88 -8.29 -10.61
C GLY A 167 -12.78 -7.46 -9.93
N GLY A 168 -12.06 -8.06 -9.00
CA GLY A 168 -10.98 -7.38 -8.32
C GLY A 168 -10.11 -8.34 -7.53
N PRO A 169 -9.12 -7.78 -6.80
CA PRO A 169 -8.30 -8.55 -5.90
C PRO A 169 -9.16 -9.30 -4.88
N ARG A 170 -8.79 -10.55 -4.59
CA ARG A 170 -9.67 -11.55 -3.97
C ARG A 170 -10.36 -11.06 -2.69
N ARG A 171 -9.62 -10.45 -1.75
CA ARG A 171 -10.17 -10.06 -0.45
C ARG A 171 -10.98 -8.77 -0.57
N THR A 172 -10.50 -7.84 -1.36
CA THR A 172 -11.18 -6.56 -1.62
C THR A 172 -12.52 -6.82 -2.33
N ALA A 173 -12.53 -7.70 -3.33
CA ALA A 173 -13.73 -8.10 -4.04
C ALA A 173 -14.76 -8.78 -3.13
N ALA A 174 -14.31 -9.58 -2.15
CA ALA A 174 -15.19 -10.20 -1.17
C ALA A 174 -15.87 -9.18 -0.23
N LEU A 175 -15.24 -8.03 0.03
CA LEU A 175 -15.81 -6.97 0.87
C LEU A 175 -16.76 -6.02 0.11
N ALA A 176 -16.56 -5.86 -1.21
CA ALA A 176 -17.25 -4.87 -2.02
C ALA A 176 -18.79 -4.86 -1.89
N PRO A 177 -19.51 -6.01 -1.86
CA PRO A 177 -20.98 -5.99 -1.71
C PRO A 177 -21.43 -5.39 -0.37
N THR A 178 -20.70 -5.68 0.71
CA THR A 178 -21.02 -5.17 2.05
C THR A 178 -20.76 -3.67 2.14
N LEU A 179 -19.63 -3.22 1.56
CA LEU A 179 -19.25 -1.81 1.52
C LEU A 179 -20.24 -0.99 0.67
N ALA A 180 -20.62 -1.48 -0.51
CA ALA A 180 -21.63 -0.83 -1.35
C ALA A 180 -22.98 -0.67 -0.63
N ALA A 181 -23.42 -1.70 0.09
CA ALA A 181 -24.65 -1.64 0.89
C ALA A 181 -24.56 -0.68 2.08
N ARG A 182 -23.35 -0.41 2.61
CA ARG A 182 -23.12 0.59 3.66
C ARG A 182 -23.22 2.00 3.09
N LEU A 183 -22.55 2.25 1.96
CA LEU A 183 -22.61 3.53 1.25
C LEU A 183 -24.05 3.91 0.86
N ALA A 184 -24.80 2.96 0.31
CA ALA A 184 -26.19 3.21 -0.09
C ALA A 184 -27.11 3.59 1.07
N ARG A 185 -26.83 3.12 2.29
CA ARG A 185 -27.61 3.46 3.50
C ARG A 185 -27.25 4.84 4.05
N ALA A 186 -25.98 5.24 3.96
CA ALA A 186 -25.52 6.53 4.43
C ALA A 186 -26.06 7.73 3.61
N VAL A 187 -26.45 7.51 2.36
CA VAL A 187 -27.06 8.55 1.51
C VAL A 187 -28.52 8.84 1.88
N VAL A 188 -29.15 7.96 2.66
CA VAL A 188 -30.59 8.04 3.02
C VAL A 188 -30.81 8.62 4.43
N GLU A 189 -29.76 8.74 5.24
CA GLU A 189 -29.77 9.37 6.59
C GLU A 189 -29.29 10.82 6.55
#